data_AF-A0A842N822-F1
#
_entry.id   AF-A0A842N822-F1
#
_cell.length_a   1.000
_cell.length_b   1.000
_cell.length_c   1.000
_cell.angle_alpha   90.00
_cell.angle_beta   90.00
_cell.angle_gamma   90.00
#
_symmetry.space_group_name_H-M   'P 1'
#
loop_
_entity.id
_entity.type
_entity.pdbx_description
1 polymer ?
#
loop_
_entity_poly.entity_id
_entity_poly.type
_entity_poly.pdbx_seq_one_letter_code
_entity_poly.pdbx_strand_id
1 'polypeptide(L)' 'GGKAIPLAEEGKEVAVAMPQPIVGRHIKERDVLFVDIPEKHAKLLRTKYAGRLTESENDALRELVQMKREKDMLWAV' A
#
# COMPACT_ATOMS: atom_id res chain seq x y z
N GLY A 1 -18.58 -21.53 -3.62
CA GLY A 1 -17.28 -21.30 -4.29
C GLY A 1 -16.97 -19.81 -4.25
N GLY A 2 -15.71 -19.43 -4.05
CA GLY A 2 -15.29 -18.03 -4.09
C GLY A 2 -15.36 -17.46 -5.51
N LYS A 3 -15.61 -16.15 -5.64
CA LYS A 3 -15.55 -15.43 -6.92
C LYS A 3 -14.29 -14.56 -6.93
N ALA A 4 -13.53 -14.62 -8.01
CA ALA A 4 -12.43 -13.69 -8.21
C ALA A 4 -12.98 -12.28 -8.40
N ILE A 5 -12.40 -11.30 -7.70
CA ILE A 5 -12.73 -9.89 -7.84
C ILE A 5 -11.48 -9.12 -8.28
N PRO A 6 -11.62 -8.13 -9.19
CA PRO A 6 -10.49 -7.33 -9.64
C PRO A 6 -10.11 -6.21 -8.66
N LEU A 7 -11.00 -5.87 -7.72
CA LEU A 7 -10.83 -4.77 -6.76
C LEU A 7 -11.46 -5.14 -5.42
N ALA A 8 -10.70 -4.94 -4.36
CA ALA A 8 -11.20 -4.93 -2.98
C ALA A 8 -11.10 -3.50 -2.45
N GLU A 9 -12.20 -2.99 -1.92
CA GLU A 9 -12.29 -1.66 -1.29
C GLU A 9 -12.14 -1.82 0.23
N GLU A 10 -11.97 -0.70 0.92
CA GLU A 10 -11.88 -0.66 2.38
C GLU A 10 -13.02 -1.44 3.05
N GLY A 11 -12.69 -2.22 4.08
CA GLY A 11 -13.62 -3.05 4.83
C GLY A 11 -13.99 -4.41 4.20
N LYS A 12 -13.55 -4.71 2.97
CA LYS A 12 -13.76 -6.05 2.38
C LYS A 12 -12.74 -7.06 2.88
N GLU A 13 -13.22 -8.17 3.41
CA GLU A 13 -12.39 -9.33 3.75
C GLU A 13 -12.28 -10.27 2.55
N VAL A 14 -11.05 -10.43 2.03
CA VAL A 14 -10.79 -11.24 0.83
C VAL A 14 -9.51 -12.05 0.97
N ALA A 15 -9.49 -13.21 0.33
CA ALA A 15 -8.28 -14.00 0.18
C ALA A 15 -7.44 -13.46 -0.99
N VAL A 16 -6.21 -13.04 -0.71
CA VAL A 16 -5.24 -12.57 -1.72
C VAL A 16 -4.16 -13.63 -1.90
N ALA A 17 -4.02 -14.16 -3.11
CA ALA A 17 -2.94 -15.07 -3.45
C ALA A 17 -1.66 -14.28 -3.75
N MET A 18 -0.59 -14.50 -2.96
CA MET A 18 0.73 -13.89 -3.17
C MET A 18 1.76 -15.00 -3.43
N PRO A 19 2.28 -15.16 -4.66
CA PRO A 19 3.04 -16.36 -5.04
C PRO A 19 4.48 -16.41 -4.50
N GLN A 20 5.04 -15.29 -4.03
CA GLN A 20 6.45 -15.17 -3.63
C GLN A 20 6.69 -15.20 -2.11
N PRO A 21 5.93 -14.47 -1.26
CA PRO A 21 6.21 -14.43 0.17
C PRO A 21 5.81 -15.73 0.88
N ILE A 22 6.50 -16.04 1.98
CA ILE A 22 6.25 -17.22 2.81
C ILE A 22 5.79 -16.72 4.19
N VAL A 23 4.58 -17.13 4.60
CA VAL A 23 4.04 -16.80 5.93
C VAL A 23 4.89 -17.50 7.00
N GLY A 24 5.22 -16.77 8.08
CA GLY A 24 6.12 -17.21 9.15
C GLY A 24 7.61 -16.96 8.88
N ARG A 25 7.99 -16.55 7.66
CA ARG A 25 9.38 -16.17 7.32
C ARG A 25 9.50 -14.75 6.79
N HIS A 26 8.76 -14.43 5.73
CA HIS A 26 8.77 -13.10 5.09
C HIS A 26 7.67 -12.19 5.65
N ILE A 27 6.52 -12.78 6.02
CA ILE A 27 5.34 -12.09 6.53
C ILE A 27 4.83 -12.85 7.75
N LYS A 28 4.41 -12.16 8.81
CA LYS A 28 3.80 -12.74 9.99
C LYS A 28 2.30 -12.49 10.00
N GLU A 29 1.57 -13.32 10.73
CA GLU A 29 0.16 -13.04 11.01
C GLU A 29 0.03 -11.68 11.68
N ARG A 30 -1.00 -10.92 11.29
CA ARG A 30 -1.29 -9.56 11.77
C ARG A 30 -0.34 -8.47 11.27
N ASP A 31 0.59 -8.77 10.37
CA ASP A 31 1.34 -7.73 9.67
C ASP A 31 0.40 -6.89 8.81
N VAL A 32 0.62 -5.57 8.82
CA VAL A 32 -0.01 -4.63 7.90
C VAL A 32 0.92 -4.48 6.70
N LEU A 33 0.41 -4.82 5.51
CA LEU A 33 1.17 -4.76 4.27
C LEU A 33 0.73 -3.55 3.45
N PHE A 34 1.70 -2.86 2.86
CA PHE A 34 1.46 -1.73 1.96
C PHE A 34 1.79 -2.13 0.53
N VAL A 35 1.09 -1.51 -0.43
CA VAL A 35 1.44 -1.65 -1.85
C VAL A 35 2.76 -0.92 -2.09
N ASP A 36 3.75 -1.63 -2.62
CA ASP A 36 5.04 -1.04 -2.96
C ASP A 36 4.94 -0.25 -4.29
N ILE A 37 4.63 1.04 -4.19
CA ILE A 37 4.56 1.92 -5.36
C ILE A 37 5.93 2.56 -5.65
N PRO A 38 6.28 2.77 -6.94
CA PRO A 38 7.47 3.51 -7.31
C PRO A 38 7.44 4.95 -6.78
N GLU A 39 8.61 5.48 -6.44
CA GLU A 39 8.76 6.84 -5.89
C GLU A 39 8.11 7.92 -6.77
N LYS A 40 8.28 7.81 -8.10
CA LYS A 40 7.68 8.74 -9.06
C LYS A 40 6.15 8.76 -8.96
N HIS A 41 5.53 7.60 -8.73
CA HIS A 41 4.08 7.49 -8.58
C HIS A 41 3.64 8.08 -7.24
N ALA A 42 4.35 7.77 -6.15
CA ALA A 42 4.07 8.36 -4.84
C ALA A 42 4.13 9.90 -4.90
N LYS A 43 5.16 10.46 -5.54
CA LYS A 43 5.29 11.90 -5.76
C LYS A 43 4.10 12.48 -6.52
N LEU A 44 3.69 11.85 -7.62
CA LEU A 44 2.52 12.30 -8.41
C LEU A 44 1.23 12.22 -7.59
N LEU A 45 1.02 11.16 -6.82
CA LEU A 45 -0.14 11.00 -5.96
C LEU A 45 -0.19 12.12 -4.91
N ARG A 46 0.93 12.46 -4.27
CA ARG A 46 1.01 13.53 -3.28
C ARG A 46 0.87 14.95 -3.84
N THR A 47 1.36 15.19 -5.05
CA THR A 47 1.45 16.56 -5.60
C THR A 47 0.31 16.91 -6.53
N LYS A 48 -0.05 16.00 -7.43
CA LYS A 48 -1.00 16.27 -8.52
C LYS A 48 -2.36 15.63 -8.27
N TYR A 49 -2.40 14.49 -7.59
CA TYR A 49 -3.62 13.70 -7.43
C TYR A 49 -4.13 13.62 -5.99
N ALA A 50 -3.56 14.38 -5.05
CA ALA A 50 -3.95 14.32 -3.64
C ALA A 50 -5.44 14.63 -3.43
N GLY A 51 -5.99 15.57 -4.19
CA GLY A 51 -7.43 15.90 -4.15
C GLY A 51 -8.36 14.87 -4.81
N ARG A 52 -7.82 13.81 -5.42
CA ARG A 52 -8.60 12.67 -5.96
C ARG A 52 -8.60 11.45 -5.05
N LEU A 53 -7.70 11.44 -4.07
CA LEU A 53 -7.62 10.37 -3.09
C LEU A 53 -8.62 10.63 -1.97
N THR A 54 -9.20 9.57 -1.44
CA THR A 54 -9.98 9.64 -0.19
C THR A 54 -9.07 10.01 0.98
N GLU A 55 -9.66 10.31 2.13
CA GLU A 55 -8.89 10.56 3.35
C GLU A 55 -8.07 9.33 3.75
N SER A 56 -8.70 8.14 3.80
CA SER A 56 -8.03 6.87 4.08
C SER A 56 -6.87 6.57 3.12
N GLU A 57 -7.05 6.84 1.82
CA GLU A 57 -6.00 6.63 0.82
C GLU A 57 -4.83 7.61 1.00
N ASN A 58 -5.12 8.87 1.36
CA ASN A 58 -4.10 9.86 1.68
C ASN A 58 -3.30 9.45 2.93
N ASP A 59 -3.97 8.90 3.95
CA ASP A 59 -3.32 8.44 5.17
C ASP A 59 -2.43 7.23 4.92
N ALA A 60 -2.92 6.23 4.18
CA ALA A 60 -2.11 5.09 3.76
C ALA A 60 -0.87 5.53 2.95
N LEU A 61 -1.02 6.53 2.07
CA LEU A 61 0.11 7.10 1.33
C LEU A 61 1.10 7.85 2.23
N ARG A 62 0.63 8.58 3.25
CA ARG A 62 1.50 9.24 4.23
C ARG A 62 2.30 8.24 5.05
N GLU A 63 1.67 7.18 5.53
CA GLU A 63 2.33 6.11 6.28
C GLU A 63 3.39 5.40 5.44
N LEU A 64 3.06 5.06 4.18
CA LEU A 64 4.02 4.48 3.24
C LEU A 64 5.24 5.40 3.04
N VAL A 65 5.01 6.70 2.83
CA VAL A 65 6.10 7.68 2.65
C VAL A 65 6.96 7.78 3.90
N GLN A 66 6.35 7.79 5.08
CA GLN A 66 7.06 7.82 6.35
C GLN A 66 7.97 6.60 6.51
N MET A 67 7.43 5.41 6.24
CA MET A 67 8.19 4.15 6.29
C MET A 67 9.36 4.13 5.30
N LYS A 68 9.15 4.60 4.06
CA LYS A 68 10.24 4.68 3.05
C LYS A 68 11.32 5.69 3.45
N ARG A 69 10.92 6.79 4.11
CA ARG A 69 11.83 7.85 4.55
C ARG A 69 12.75 7.46 5.70
N GLU A 70 12.46 6.38 6.41
CA GLU A 70 13.40 5.78 7.36
C GLU A 70 14.70 5.31 6.67
N LYS A 71 14.62 4.97 5.37
CA LYS A 71 15.77 4.53 4.57
C LYS A 71 16.29 5.60 3.63
N ASP A 72 15.41 6.44 3.10
CA ASP A 72 15.76 7.57 2.21
C ASP A 72 14.91 8.79 2.54
N MET A 73 15.49 9.75 3.26
CA MET A 73 14.79 10.95 3.74
C MET A 73 14.15 11.79 2.63
N LEU A 74 14.67 11.70 1.39
CA LEU A 74 14.18 12.48 0.25
C LEU A 74 13.15 11.73 -0.59
N TRP A 75 12.76 10.52 -0.18
CA TRP A 75 11.83 9.70 -0.92
C TRP A 75 10.48 10.41 -1.11
N ALA A 76 10.04 10.45 -2.38
CA ALA A 76 8.77 10.99 -2.86
C ALA A 76 8.53 12.47 -2.52
N VAL A 77 9.59 13.27 -2.36
CA VAL A 77 9.54 14.74 -2.27
C VAL A 77 9.05 15.36 -3.56
#